data_AF-A0A1N7R0J9-F1
#
_entry.id   AF-A0A1N7R0J9-F1
#
_cell.length_a   1.000
_cell.length_b   1.000
_cell.length_c   1.000
_cell.angle_alpha   90.00
_cell.angle_beta   90.00
_cell.angle_gamma   90.00
#
_symmetry.space_group_name_H-M   'P 1'
#
loop_
_entity.id
_entity.type
_entity.pdbx_description
1 polymer ?
#
loop_
_entity_poly.entity_id
_entity_poly.type
_entity_poly.pdbx_seq_one_letter_code
_entity_poly.pdbx_strand_id
1 'polypeptide(L)'
;LPKYIKFSDFASYDRSNKVYVNTNYLYRADGSKIRKVHNYKDPSYAYALGTRTTDYLDGFQYEYDWTPLSGIPTNDFQLKFVPTSEGYFDFVKNKYIYNYTDHLGNIRLSYFNSGSGAEVLEENNYYPFGMKHEGYNTSFSFGSSYQYKYNGKELQTESGMYDYGARFYMADIGRWGVVDPLAEKMRRWSPYTYAFDNPIRFIDPDGRQPEWIVGKDGKAVTYKQNKDGSLTWSKNATEDTKRIGNQMARTETGLGRLNKMRDVKYGVELTINKTVTDNENWGETTYPKKLQVLDRKTGEVVPLYAKMEIFEATIAKSMEDLKAAPEGSKFGGENADNTNNLFELWKTEGIDTVIGAIGVHEGNHGTDRESLKLMGENLIKKTTNDLEVRPNAETAKHIEEIKKINKKNETP
;
A
#
# COMPACT_ATOMS: atom_id res chain seq x y z
N LEU A 1 12.69 -11.39 -14.40
CA LEU A 1 11.82 -10.70 -15.38
C LEU A 1 11.88 -11.40 -16.73
N PRO A 2 10.73 -11.71 -17.37
CA PRO A 2 10.73 -12.30 -18.69
C PRO A 2 11.29 -11.29 -19.70
N LYS A 3 12.37 -11.65 -20.38
CA LYS A 3 12.91 -10.83 -21.49
C LYS A 3 12.18 -11.09 -22.81
N TYR A 4 11.51 -12.24 -22.90
CA TYR A 4 10.93 -12.76 -24.13
C TYR A 4 9.78 -13.73 -23.83
N ILE A 5 8.69 -13.64 -24.59
CA ILE A 5 7.58 -14.60 -24.63
C ILE A 5 7.35 -14.99 -26.08
N LYS A 6 7.27 -16.30 -26.36
CA LYS A 6 6.92 -16.84 -27.67
C LYS A 6 5.53 -17.45 -27.62
N PHE A 7 4.72 -17.15 -28.62
CA PHE A 7 3.36 -17.68 -28.74
C PHE A 7 3.34 -18.89 -29.67
N SER A 8 2.34 -19.76 -29.47
CA SER A 8 2.10 -20.88 -30.37
C SER A 8 1.35 -20.38 -31.60
N ASP A 9 1.87 -20.71 -32.78
CA ASP A 9 1.23 -20.38 -34.07
C ASP A 9 -0.18 -21.00 -34.20
N PHE A 10 -0.55 -21.97 -33.36
CA PHE A 10 -1.83 -22.68 -33.41
C PHE A 10 -2.91 -22.13 -32.48
N ALA A 11 -2.57 -21.28 -31.51
CA ALA A 11 -3.46 -21.00 -30.36
C ALA A 11 -3.58 -19.52 -29.98
N SER A 12 -2.98 -18.60 -30.72
CA SER A 12 -2.88 -17.19 -30.30
C SER A 12 -3.36 -16.25 -31.39
N TYR A 13 -4.68 -16.11 -31.49
CA TYR A 13 -5.35 -15.18 -32.40
C TYR A 13 -6.04 -14.07 -31.61
N ASP A 14 -5.96 -12.84 -32.12
CA ASP A 14 -6.84 -11.77 -31.65
C ASP A 14 -8.21 -11.79 -32.38
N ARG A 15 -9.13 -10.91 -31.98
CA ARG A 15 -10.46 -10.79 -32.61
C ARG A 15 -10.42 -10.36 -34.09
N SER A 16 -9.26 -9.90 -34.56
CA SER A 16 -8.99 -9.52 -35.95
C SER A 16 -8.21 -10.60 -36.71
N ASN A 17 -8.11 -11.82 -36.17
CA ASN A 17 -7.37 -12.96 -36.71
C ASN A 17 -5.86 -12.71 -36.88
N LYS A 18 -5.28 -11.74 -36.18
CA LYS A 18 -3.82 -11.57 -36.14
C LYS A 18 -3.21 -12.68 -35.30
N VAL A 19 -2.14 -13.28 -35.80
CA VAL A 19 -1.43 -14.36 -35.10
C VAL A 19 -0.29 -13.76 -34.28
N TYR A 20 -0.33 -13.93 -32.97
CA TYR A 20 0.76 -13.48 -32.10
C TYR A 20 1.99 -14.37 -32.33
N VAL A 21 3.16 -13.74 -32.52
CA VAL A 21 4.43 -14.46 -32.76
C VAL A 21 5.28 -14.44 -31.50
N ASN A 22 5.64 -13.26 -31.01
CA ASN A 22 6.41 -13.10 -29.78
C ASN A 22 6.29 -11.70 -29.20
N THR A 23 6.71 -11.54 -27.94
CA THR A 23 6.88 -10.25 -27.28
C THR A 23 8.25 -10.18 -26.62
N ASN A 24 8.98 -9.10 -26.87
CA ASN A 24 10.26 -8.79 -26.24
C ASN A 24 10.09 -7.66 -25.23
N TYR A 25 10.86 -7.70 -24.14
CA TYR A 25 10.82 -6.69 -23.09
C TYR A 25 12.23 -6.16 -22.80
N LEU A 26 12.34 -4.85 -22.62
CA LEU A 26 13.56 -4.18 -22.19
C LEU A 26 13.34 -3.53 -20.83
N TYR A 27 14.34 -3.68 -19.96
CA TYR A 27 14.32 -3.18 -18.59
C TYR A 27 15.58 -2.38 -18.30
N ARG A 28 15.46 -1.37 -17.42
CA ARG A 28 16.59 -0.74 -16.75
C ARG A 28 17.22 -1.71 -15.74
N ALA A 29 18.42 -1.38 -15.26
CA ALA A 29 19.16 -2.20 -14.30
C ALA A 29 18.45 -2.38 -12.95
N ASP A 30 17.56 -1.45 -12.59
CA ASP A 30 16.70 -1.51 -11.40
C ASP A 30 15.49 -2.44 -11.55
N GLY A 31 15.26 -2.99 -12.75
CA GLY A 31 14.11 -3.84 -13.08
C GLY A 31 12.91 -3.08 -13.65
N SER A 32 12.98 -1.76 -13.79
CA SER A 32 11.89 -0.97 -14.39
C SER A 32 11.76 -1.27 -15.88
N LYS A 33 10.56 -1.67 -16.33
CA LYS A 33 10.27 -1.90 -17.76
C LYS A 33 10.30 -0.57 -18.51
N ILE A 34 11.02 -0.52 -19.64
CA ILE A 34 11.14 0.67 -20.48
C ILE A 34 10.65 0.45 -21.92
N ARG A 35 10.56 -0.80 -22.39
CA ARG A 35 10.01 -1.11 -23.72
C ARG A 35 9.36 -2.48 -23.77
N LYS A 36 8.27 -2.59 -24.53
CA LYS A 36 7.63 -3.81 -25.00
C LYS A 36 7.60 -3.80 -26.53
N VAL A 37 8.04 -4.88 -27.18
CA VAL A 37 7.96 -5.04 -28.64
C VAL A 37 7.17 -6.31 -28.93
N HIS A 38 5.94 -6.16 -29.40
CA HIS A 38 5.07 -7.27 -29.77
C HIS A 38 5.09 -7.48 -31.29
N ASN A 39 5.37 -8.71 -31.72
CA ASN A 39 5.40 -9.12 -33.11
C ASN A 39 4.20 -10.02 -33.41
N TYR A 40 3.51 -9.74 -34.52
CA TYR A 40 2.32 -10.45 -34.94
C TYR A 40 2.28 -10.62 -36.47
N LYS A 41 1.52 -11.58 -36.97
CA LYS A 41 1.21 -11.73 -38.39
C LYS A 41 -0.21 -11.23 -38.65
N ASP A 42 -0.37 -10.36 -39.65
CA ASP A 42 -1.67 -9.75 -39.95
C ASP A 42 -2.28 -10.36 -41.23
N PRO A 43 -3.50 -10.93 -41.19
CA PRO A 43 -4.16 -11.48 -42.38
C PRO A 43 -4.39 -10.42 -43.46
N SER A 44 -4.52 -9.14 -43.08
CA SER A 44 -4.70 -8.03 -44.02
C SER A 44 -3.50 -7.86 -44.96
N TYR A 45 -2.33 -8.39 -44.56
CA TYR A 45 -1.07 -8.27 -45.28
C TYR A 45 -0.46 -9.64 -45.59
N ALA A 46 -1.31 -10.61 -45.96
CA ALA A 46 -0.90 -11.97 -46.30
C ALA A 46 -0.04 -12.64 -45.20
N TYR A 47 -0.36 -12.37 -43.93
CA TYR A 47 0.37 -12.86 -42.75
C TYR A 47 1.84 -12.41 -42.69
N ALA A 48 2.18 -11.29 -43.32
CA ALA A 48 3.47 -10.64 -43.13
C ALA A 48 3.63 -10.14 -41.69
N LEU A 49 4.88 -10.09 -41.22
CA LEU A 49 5.22 -9.72 -39.85
C LEU A 49 5.01 -8.21 -39.63
N GLY A 50 4.16 -7.85 -38.68
CA GLY A 50 4.00 -6.50 -38.13
C GLY A 50 4.53 -6.43 -36.70
N THR A 51 4.81 -5.22 -36.24
CA THR A 51 5.39 -4.97 -34.92
C THR A 51 4.69 -3.79 -34.24
N ARG A 52 4.33 -3.97 -32.96
CA ARG A 52 3.90 -2.90 -32.06
C ARG A 52 4.96 -2.67 -31.00
N THR A 53 5.48 -1.45 -30.90
CA THR A 53 6.44 -1.04 -29.87
C THR A 53 5.75 -0.09 -28.89
N THR A 54 5.83 -0.41 -27.59
CA THR A 54 5.39 0.46 -26.50
C THR A 54 6.58 0.86 -25.64
N ASP A 55 6.85 2.15 -25.54
CA ASP A 55 7.89 2.72 -24.67
C ASP A 55 7.27 3.29 -23.40
N TYR A 56 7.96 3.05 -22.28
CA TYR A 56 7.55 3.49 -20.96
C TYR A 56 8.60 4.45 -20.41
N LEU A 57 8.19 5.69 -20.13
CA LEU A 57 9.04 6.71 -19.55
C LEU A 57 8.34 7.33 -18.34
N ASP A 58 8.72 6.90 -17.14
CA ASP A 58 8.19 7.43 -15.88
C ASP A 58 6.64 7.45 -15.81
N GLY A 59 6.02 6.40 -16.36
CA GLY A 59 4.57 6.22 -16.43
C GLY A 59 3.93 6.67 -17.75
N PHE A 60 4.61 7.52 -18.52
CA PHE A 60 4.18 7.93 -19.85
C PHE A 60 4.32 6.75 -20.81
N GLN A 61 3.30 6.54 -21.66
CA GLN A 61 3.30 5.47 -22.64
C GLN A 61 3.30 6.04 -24.05
N TYR A 62 4.29 5.61 -24.83
CA TYR A 62 4.40 5.94 -26.24
C TYR A 62 4.23 4.67 -27.06
N GLU A 63 3.51 4.75 -28.18
CA GLU A 63 3.30 3.59 -29.05
C GLU A 63 3.68 3.91 -30.49
N TYR A 64 4.25 2.90 -31.14
CA TYR A 64 4.64 2.91 -32.54
C TYR A 64 4.29 1.56 -33.17
N ASP A 65 3.47 1.58 -34.22
CA ASP A 65 3.12 0.40 -35.02
C ASP A 65 3.86 0.44 -36.36
N TRP A 66 4.51 -0.67 -36.71
CA TRP A 66 5.14 -0.89 -38.00
C TRP A 66 4.43 -2.01 -38.75
N THR A 67 4.06 -1.75 -40.00
CA THR A 67 3.50 -2.78 -40.90
C THR A 67 4.23 -2.78 -42.24
N PRO A 68 4.35 -3.94 -42.91
CA PRO A 68 5.07 -4.07 -44.17
C PRO A 68 4.40 -3.35 -45.35
N LEU A 69 3.09 -3.04 -45.29
CA LEU A 69 2.42 -2.23 -46.31
C LEU A 69 2.63 -0.71 -46.13
N SER A 70 3.07 -0.26 -44.96
CA SER A 70 3.13 1.19 -44.70
C SER A 70 4.13 1.87 -45.63
N GLY A 71 5.24 1.24 -46.04
CA GLY A 71 6.26 1.77 -46.98
C GLY A 71 6.92 3.12 -46.61
N ILE A 72 6.31 3.82 -45.67
CA ILE A 72 6.50 5.13 -45.11
C ILE A 72 6.12 4.90 -43.64
N PRO A 73 7.06 5.01 -42.69
CA PRO A 73 6.71 4.92 -41.28
C PRO A 73 5.61 5.93 -40.99
N THR A 74 4.47 5.48 -40.44
CA THR A 74 3.49 6.43 -39.91
C THR A 74 4.16 7.16 -38.75
N ASN A 75 4.54 8.41 -39.01
CA ASN A 75 5.02 9.47 -38.13
C ASN A 75 5.17 9.10 -36.64
N ASP A 76 6.42 9.06 -36.18
CA ASP A 76 6.92 9.14 -34.80
C ASP A 76 6.22 8.32 -33.69
N PHE A 77 6.93 8.15 -32.56
CA PHE A 77 6.32 7.63 -31.35
C PHE A 77 5.17 8.55 -30.91
N GLN A 78 3.97 8.00 -30.81
CA GLN A 78 2.81 8.76 -30.35
C GLN A 78 2.66 8.61 -28.83
N LEU A 79 2.65 9.72 -28.11
CA LEU A 79 2.24 9.72 -26.70
C LEU A 79 0.77 9.28 -26.62
N LYS A 80 0.51 8.19 -25.91
CA LYS A 80 -0.84 7.62 -25.72
C LYS A 80 -1.43 8.03 -24.39
N PHE A 81 -0.71 7.77 -23.30
CA PHE A 81 -1.25 7.95 -21.95
C PHE A 81 -0.27 8.62 -21.02
N VAL A 82 -0.82 9.43 -20.12
CA VAL A 82 -0.12 9.98 -18.96
C VAL A 82 -0.93 9.66 -17.71
N PRO A 83 -0.38 8.91 -16.74
CA PRO A 83 -1.06 8.58 -15.51
C PRO A 83 -1.22 9.81 -14.62
N THR A 84 -2.29 9.85 -13.85
CA THR A 84 -2.60 10.89 -12.88
C THR A 84 -2.99 10.27 -11.54
N SER A 85 -3.18 11.07 -10.49
CA SER A 85 -3.56 10.55 -9.16
C SER A 85 -4.91 9.84 -9.18
N GLU A 86 -5.87 10.37 -9.95
CA GLU A 86 -7.25 9.88 -10.03
C GLU A 86 -7.53 9.02 -11.27
N GLY A 87 -6.56 8.85 -12.17
CA GLY A 87 -6.78 8.13 -13.43
C GLY A 87 -5.64 8.34 -14.43
N TYR A 88 -5.99 8.80 -15.63
CA TYR A 88 -5.02 9.08 -16.69
C TYR A 88 -5.57 10.04 -17.74
N PHE A 89 -4.69 10.71 -18.48
CA PHE A 89 -5.06 11.44 -19.68
C PHE A 89 -4.80 10.57 -20.92
N ASP A 90 -5.79 10.45 -21.79
CA ASP A 90 -5.72 9.79 -23.10
C ASP A 90 -5.49 10.84 -24.19
N PHE A 91 -4.28 10.86 -24.76
CA PHE A 91 -3.86 11.81 -25.78
C PHE A 91 -4.48 11.53 -27.16
N VAL A 92 -4.88 10.29 -27.42
CA VAL A 92 -5.55 9.93 -28.68
C VAL A 92 -6.97 10.44 -28.68
N LYS A 93 -7.66 10.32 -27.54
CA LYS A 93 -9.04 10.80 -27.37
C LYS A 93 -9.14 12.24 -26.92
N ASN A 94 -8.02 12.83 -26.47
CA ASN A 94 -7.96 14.14 -25.85
C ASN A 94 -8.92 14.28 -24.66
N LYS A 95 -8.90 13.29 -23.75
CA LYS A 95 -9.79 13.26 -22.58
C LYS A 95 -9.05 12.86 -21.31
N TYR A 96 -9.43 13.48 -20.21
CA TYR A 96 -9.09 13.00 -18.87
C TYR A 96 -10.06 11.89 -18.46
N ILE A 97 -9.52 10.73 -18.11
CA ILE A 97 -10.27 9.56 -17.66
C ILE A 97 -10.02 9.37 -16.16
N TYR A 98 -11.10 9.29 -15.39
CA TYR A 98 -11.09 9.00 -13.95
C TYR A 98 -11.27 7.51 -13.72
N ASN A 99 -10.61 6.99 -12.68
CA ASN A 99 -10.69 5.60 -12.26
C ASN A 99 -11.30 5.49 -10.86
N TYR A 100 -12.41 4.79 -10.74
CA TYR A 100 -12.95 4.35 -9.46
C TYR A 100 -12.35 3.00 -9.09
N THR A 101 -11.81 2.89 -7.86
CA THR A 101 -11.08 1.71 -7.39
C THR A 101 -11.70 1.08 -6.15
N ASP A 102 -11.56 -0.24 -5.99
CA ASP A 102 -11.94 -0.94 -4.77
C ASP A 102 -10.88 -0.85 -3.65
N HIS A 103 -11.08 -1.56 -2.54
CA HIS A 103 -10.21 -1.55 -1.36
C HIS A 103 -8.81 -2.13 -1.62
N LEU A 104 -8.59 -2.83 -2.74
CA LEU A 104 -7.27 -3.34 -3.13
C LEU A 104 -6.64 -2.51 -4.26
N GLY A 105 -7.31 -1.42 -4.66
CA GLY A 105 -6.87 -0.57 -5.75
C GLY A 105 -7.18 -1.14 -7.13
N ASN A 106 -8.05 -2.16 -7.25
CA ASN A 106 -8.47 -2.65 -8.56
C ASN A 106 -9.37 -1.61 -9.21
N ILE A 107 -9.09 -1.25 -10.47
CA ILE A 107 -9.94 -0.32 -11.22
C ILE A 107 -11.25 -1.03 -11.54
N ARG A 108 -12.37 -0.53 -11.00
CA ARG A 108 -13.73 -1.08 -11.18
C ARG A 108 -14.51 -0.35 -12.26
N LEU A 109 -14.32 0.96 -12.36
CA LEU A 109 -14.96 1.81 -13.34
C LEU A 109 -13.96 2.84 -13.87
N SER A 110 -13.93 3.03 -15.18
CA SER A 110 -13.27 4.17 -15.80
C SER A 110 -14.35 5.04 -16.45
N TYR A 111 -14.31 6.35 -16.24
CA TYR A 111 -15.31 7.29 -16.74
C TYR A 111 -14.69 8.65 -17.05
N PHE A 112 -15.37 9.46 -17.86
CA PHE A 112 -14.92 10.81 -18.22
C PHE A 112 -16.09 11.79 -18.20
N ASN A 113 -15.80 13.08 -18.19
CA ASN A 113 -16.82 14.12 -18.34
C ASN A 113 -17.07 14.37 -19.84
N SER A 114 -18.29 14.12 -20.32
CA SER A 114 -18.70 14.33 -21.71
C SER A 114 -19.07 15.79 -22.02
N GLY A 115 -19.08 16.66 -21.01
CA GLY A 115 -19.60 18.03 -21.06
C GLY A 115 -21.06 18.13 -20.59
N SER A 116 -21.84 17.05 -20.73
CA SER A 116 -23.23 16.94 -20.22
C SER A 116 -23.35 16.10 -18.94
N GLY A 117 -22.27 15.45 -18.52
CA GLY A 117 -22.23 14.62 -17.31
C GLY A 117 -21.08 13.62 -17.32
N ALA A 118 -21.07 12.73 -16.32
CA ALA A 118 -20.13 11.62 -16.29
C ALA A 118 -20.63 10.49 -17.21
N GLU A 119 -19.76 10.03 -18.10
CA GLU A 119 -20.01 8.92 -19.01
C GLU A 119 -19.02 7.79 -18.72
N VAL A 120 -19.54 6.58 -18.57
CA VAL A 120 -18.73 5.39 -18.34
C VAL A 120 -17.99 5.02 -19.62
N LEU A 121 -16.68 4.84 -19.49
CA LEU A 121 -15.82 4.33 -20.57
C LEU A 121 -15.68 2.81 -20.48
N GLU A 122 -15.52 2.28 -19.28
CA GLU A 122 -15.26 0.86 -19.06
C GLU A 122 -15.68 0.43 -17.66
N GLU A 123 -16.27 -0.75 -17.58
CA GLU A 123 -16.56 -1.45 -16.33
C GLU A 123 -15.69 -2.71 -16.21
N ASN A 124 -15.13 -2.91 -15.03
CA ASN A 124 -14.18 -3.96 -14.74
C ASN A 124 -14.58 -4.70 -13.46
N ASN A 125 -15.06 -5.93 -13.63
CA ASN A 125 -15.35 -6.84 -12.53
C ASN A 125 -14.30 -7.95 -12.54
N TYR A 126 -13.84 -8.41 -11.37
CA TYR A 126 -12.78 -9.41 -11.26
C TYR A 126 -13.20 -10.56 -10.35
N TYR A 127 -12.79 -11.77 -10.72
CA TYR A 127 -12.69 -12.89 -9.80
C TYR A 127 -11.66 -12.57 -8.70
N PRO A 128 -11.70 -13.26 -7.55
CA PRO A 128 -10.81 -12.94 -6.42
C PRO A 128 -9.32 -12.89 -6.79
N PHE A 129 -8.88 -13.78 -7.67
CA PHE A 129 -7.49 -13.86 -8.16
C PHE A 129 -7.19 -12.93 -9.34
N GLY A 130 -8.08 -12.01 -9.69
CA GLY A 130 -7.81 -10.92 -10.63
C GLY A 130 -8.16 -11.19 -12.09
N MET A 131 -8.66 -12.38 -12.43
CA MET A 131 -9.18 -12.61 -13.78
C MET A 131 -10.42 -11.72 -13.99
N LYS A 132 -10.41 -10.92 -15.05
CA LYS A 132 -11.53 -10.03 -15.39
C LYS A 132 -12.73 -10.87 -15.85
N HIS A 133 -13.91 -10.55 -15.36
CA HIS A 133 -15.15 -11.13 -15.88
C HIS A 133 -15.43 -10.58 -17.28
N GLU A 134 -16.09 -11.40 -18.11
CA GLU A 134 -16.58 -10.98 -19.43
C GLU A 134 -18.09 -10.70 -19.41
N GLY A 135 -18.59 -10.03 -20.45
CA GLY A 135 -20.03 -9.83 -20.68
C GLY A 135 -20.65 -8.60 -20.01
N TYR A 136 -19.86 -7.79 -19.30
CA TYR A 136 -20.33 -6.52 -18.74
C TYR A 136 -20.12 -5.37 -19.71
N ASN A 137 -21.17 -4.58 -19.91
CA ASN A 137 -21.10 -3.27 -20.55
C ASN A 137 -20.44 -3.28 -21.95
N THR A 138 -20.91 -4.17 -22.81
CA THR A 138 -20.34 -4.49 -24.14
C THR A 138 -20.58 -3.45 -25.23
N SER A 139 -21.22 -2.31 -24.90
CA SER A 139 -21.80 -1.39 -25.89
C SER A 139 -21.21 0.01 -25.87
N PHE A 140 -20.03 0.23 -25.28
CA PHE A 140 -19.38 1.53 -25.34
C PHE A 140 -18.73 1.75 -26.71
N SER A 141 -19.16 2.83 -27.39
CA SER A 141 -18.64 3.27 -28.70
C SER A 141 -17.14 3.66 -28.64
N PHE A 142 -16.60 3.84 -27.43
CA PHE A 142 -15.24 4.25 -27.17
C PHE A 142 -14.50 3.16 -26.39
N GLY A 143 -13.87 2.21 -27.07
CA GLY A 143 -13.05 1.18 -26.40
C GLY A 143 -11.91 1.79 -25.57
N SER A 144 -11.64 1.26 -24.37
CA SER A 144 -10.52 1.66 -23.51
C SER A 144 -9.25 0.90 -23.91
N SER A 145 -8.20 1.63 -24.30
CA SER A 145 -6.90 1.07 -24.68
C SER A 145 -5.89 1.05 -23.51
N TYR A 146 -6.21 1.69 -22.39
CA TYR A 146 -5.35 1.72 -21.21
C TYR A 146 -5.41 0.38 -20.45
N GLN A 147 -4.26 -0.27 -20.25
CA GLN A 147 -4.21 -1.66 -19.77
C GLN A 147 -3.93 -1.82 -18.26
N TYR A 148 -3.90 -0.75 -17.48
CA TYR A 148 -3.75 -0.88 -16.02
C TYR A 148 -5.11 -1.22 -15.42
N LYS A 149 -5.22 -2.36 -14.72
CA LYS A 149 -6.52 -2.93 -14.29
C LYS A 149 -6.47 -3.42 -12.83
N TYR A 150 -6.25 -4.72 -12.62
CA TYR A 150 -6.18 -5.37 -11.31
C TYR A 150 -4.94 -4.90 -10.54
N ASN A 151 -5.11 -4.51 -9.27
CA ASN A 151 -4.13 -3.88 -8.40
C ASN A 151 -3.37 -2.70 -9.02
N GLY A 152 -3.97 -2.03 -10.02
CA GLY A 152 -3.30 -0.99 -10.80
C GLY A 152 -2.09 -1.51 -11.58
N LYS A 153 -2.05 -2.79 -11.94
CA LYS A 153 -1.00 -3.41 -12.76
C LYS A 153 -1.41 -3.50 -14.21
N GLU A 154 -0.42 -3.40 -15.09
CA GLU A 154 -0.63 -3.45 -16.53
C GLU A 154 -0.89 -4.90 -16.96
N LEU A 155 -2.06 -5.12 -17.56
CA LEU A 155 -2.40 -6.36 -18.24
C LEU A 155 -1.61 -6.43 -19.56
N GLN A 156 -0.76 -7.43 -19.70
CA GLN A 156 -0.11 -7.77 -20.95
C GLN A 156 -1.14 -8.50 -21.83
N THR A 157 -1.90 -7.75 -22.63
CA THR A 157 -3.02 -8.25 -23.45
C THR A 157 -2.65 -9.43 -24.32
N GLU A 158 -1.39 -9.52 -24.75
CA GLU A 158 -0.90 -10.59 -25.61
C GLU A 158 -0.77 -11.93 -24.87
N SER A 159 -0.46 -11.88 -23.57
CA SER A 159 -0.24 -13.09 -22.73
C SER A 159 -1.33 -13.33 -21.70
N GLY A 160 -2.18 -12.35 -21.43
CA GLY A 160 -3.18 -12.39 -20.35
C GLY A 160 -2.59 -12.21 -18.95
N MET A 161 -1.28 -11.95 -18.82
CA MET A 161 -0.60 -11.84 -17.53
C MET A 161 -0.50 -10.39 -17.07
N TYR A 162 -0.55 -10.15 -15.76
CA TYR A 162 -0.29 -8.84 -15.17
C TYR A 162 1.20 -8.62 -14.90
N ASP A 163 1.73 -7.46 -15.30
CA ASP A 163 3.10 -7.07 -14.98
C ASP A 163 3.18 -6.40 -13.60
N TYR A 164 3.78 -7.10 -12.64
CA TYR A 164 3.98 -6.61 -11.28
C TYR A 164 5.34 -5.96 -11.06
N GLY A 165 6.24 -5.97 -12.04
CA GLY A 165 7.56 -5.35 -11.94
C GLY A 165 8.69 -6.35 -11.72
N ALA A 166 8.60 -7.28 -10.77
CA ALA A 166 9.60 -8.35 -10.60
C ALA A 166 9.18 -9.68 -11.25
N ARG A 167 7.87 -9.90 -11.40
CA ARG A 167 7.26 -11.11 -11.97
C ARG A 167 6.02 -10.77 -12.78
N PHE A 168 5.64 -11.66 -13.70
CA PHE A 168 4.34 -11.63 -14.36
C PHE A 168 3.38 -12.59 -13.64
N TYR A 169 2.19 -12.10 -13.34
CA TYR A 169 1.15 -12.80 -12.60
C TYR A 169 0.09 -13.36 -13.56
N MET A 170 -0.22 -14.65 -13.43
CA MET A 170 -1.22 -15.36 -14.21
C MET A 170 -2.52 -15.40 -13.41
N ALA A 171 -3.42 -14.47 -13.71
CA ALA A 171 -4.67 -14.29 -12.96
C ALA A 171 -5.72 -15.37 -13.24
N ASP A 172 -5.63 -16.02 -14.39
CA ASP A 172 -6.45 -17.16 -14.82
C ASP A 172 -6.26 -18.40 -13.93
N ILE A 173 -5.03 -18.65 -13.47
CA ILE A 173 -4.72 -19.76 -12.56
C ILE A 173 -4.32 -19.31 -11.14
N GLY A 174 -4.26 -18.01 -10.88
CA GLY A 174 -3.96 -17.45 -9.57
C GLY A 174 -2.53 -17.69 -9.08
N ARG A 175 -1.54 -17.67 -9.97
CA ARG A 175 -0.13 -18.01 -9.66
C ARG A 175 0.87 -17.10 -10.35
N TRP A 176 2.09 -17.06 -9.82
CA TRP A 176 3.23 -16.48 -10.52
C TRP A 176 3.74 -17.41 -11.62
N GLY A 177 4.19 -16.84 -12.75
CA GLY A 177 4.78 -17.64 -13.85
C GLY A 177 6.23 -18.07 -13.60
N VAL A 178 6.87 -17.53 -12.56
CA VAL A 178 8.28 -17.76 -12.22
C VAL A 178 8.47 -17.82 -10.70
N VAL A 179 9.58 -18.43 -10.27
CA VAL A 179 9.98 -18.52 -8.87
C VAL A 179 10.12 -17.13 -8.24
N ASP A 180 9.59 -16.95 -7.03
CA ASP A 180 9.77 -15.75 -6.22
C ASP A 180 11.26 -15.43 -5.97
N PRO A 181 11.73 -14.21 -6.29
CA PRO A 181 13.09 -13.78 -5.94
C PRO A 181 13.40 -13.80 -4.45
N LEU A 182 12.39 -13.78 -3.59
CA LEU A 182 12.49 -13.84 -2.12
C LEU A 182 11.91 -15.14 -1.56
N ALA A 183 11.86 -16.22 -2.36
CA ALA A 183 11.31 -17.52 -1.95
C ALA A 183 11.90 -18.03 -0.62
N GLU A 184 13.19 -17.77 -0.36
CA GLU A 184 13.90 -18.17 0.85
C GLU A 184 13.37 -17.51 2.12
N LYS A 185 12.74 -16.32 2.00
CA LYS A 185 12.09 -15.61 3.11
C LYS A 185 10.70 -16.20 3.42
N MET A 186 10.12 -16.94 2.48
CA MET A 186 8.74 -17.45 2.55
C MET A 186 8.69 -18.98 2.50
N ARG A 187 9.55 -19.66 3.26
CA ARG A 187 9.72 -21.13 3.25
C ARG A 187 8.43 -21.95 3.45
N ARG A 188 7.37 -21.35 3.98
CA ARG A 188 6.06 -22.00 4.24
C ARG A 188 5.10 -21.92 3.05
N TRP A 189 5.48 -21.28 1.97
CA TRP A 189 4.67 -21.05 0.78
C TRP A 189 5.40 -21.55 -0.46
N SER A 190 4.63 -21.95 -1.47
CA SER A 190 5.21 -22.23 -2.77
C SER A 190 5.85 -20.95 -3.33
N PRO A 191 7.01 -21.02 -3.99
CA PRO A 191 7.59 -19.87 -4.69
C PRO A 191 6.69 -19.27 -5.78
N TYR A 192 5.56 -19.91 -6.08
CA TYR A 192 4.60 -19.49 -7.09
C TYR A 192 3.27 -18.99 -6.49
N THR A 193 3.10 -19.03 -5.16
CA THR A 193 1.87 -18.58 -4.49
C THR A 193 1.69 -17.08 -4.66
N TYR A 194 0.52 -16.67 -5.15
CA TYR A 194 0.11 -15.27 -5.13
C TYR A 194 -0.62 -14.94 -3.84
N ALA A 195 -0.30 -13.79 -3.22
CA ALA A 195 -1.07 -13.20 -2.13
C ALA A 195 -1.39 -14.16 -0.97
N PHE A 196 -0.49 -15.10 -0.66
CA PHE A 196 -0.69 -16.18 0.32
C PHE A 196 -2.02 -16.96 0.14
N ASP A 197 -2.45 -17.15 -1.11
CA ASP A 197 -3.73 -17.75 -1.49
C ASP A 197 -4.96 -17.02 -0.93
N ASN A 198 -4.82 -15.74 -0.57
CA ASN A 198 -5.91 -14.90 -0.08
C ASN A 198 -5.88 -13.50 -0.73
N PRO A 199 -6.14 -13.40 -2.04
CA PRO A 199 -6.04 -12.15 -2.80
C PRO A 199 -7.16 -11.14 -2.49
N ILE A 200 -8.13 -11.50 -1.63
CA ILE A 200 -9.11 -10.56 -1.07
C ILE A 200 -8.46 -9.71 0.03
N ARG A 201 -7.42 -10.25 0.67
CA ARG A 201 -6.77 -9.70 1.87
C ARG A 201 -5.34 -9.23 1.63
N PHE A 202 -4.61 -9.84 0.70
CA PHE A 202 -3.20 -9.53 0.42
C PHE A 202 -3.03 -9.06 -1.03
N ILE A 203 -2.11 -8.13 -1.23
CA ILE A 203 -1.59 -7.74 -2.55
C ILE A 203 -0.08 -7.95 -2.56
N ASP A 204 0.51 -8.19 -3.72
CA ASP A 204 1.96 -8.14 -3.90
C ASP A 204 2.30 -6.84 -4.66
N PRO A 205 2.90 -5.82 -4.04
CA PRO A 205 3.04 -4.51 -4.69
C PRO A 205 4.03 -4.48 -5.86
N ASP A 206 5.05 -5.33 -5.86
CA ASP A 206 6.14 -5.30 -6.85
C ASP A 206 6.48 -6.69 -7.42
N GLY A 207 5.72 -7.71 -7.05
CA GLY A 207 5.95 -9.08 -7.45
C GLY A 207 7.11 -9.74 -6.69
N ARG A 208 7.42 -9.34 -5.45
CA ARG A 208 8.45 -10.00 -4.63
C ARG A 208 7.93 -10.50 -3.29
N GLN A 209 6.88 -9.91 -2.75
CA GLN A 209 6.32 -10.33 -1.47
C GLN A 209 4.90 -9.78 -1.31
N PRO A 210 3.95 -10.60 -0.81
CA PRO A 210 2.66 -10.07 -0.37
C PRO A 210 2.84 -9.14 0.83
N GLU A 211 2.38 -7.89 0.71
CA GLU A 211 2.50 -6.89 1.77
C GLU A 211 1.16 -6.61 2.46
N TRP A 212 1.27 -6.21 3.73
CA TRP A 212 0.24 -5.53 4.49
C TRP A 212 0.76 -4.16 4.85
N ILE A 213 0.03 -3.12 4.48
CA ILE A 213 -0.54 -2.22 5.48
C ILE A 213 -2.00 -2.01 5.04
N VAL A 214 -2.88 -1.43 5.86
CA VAL A 214 -4.27 -1.06 5.53
C VAL A 214 -4.57 0.29 6.20
N GLY A 215 -5.12 1.25 5.47
CA GLY A 215 -5.70 2.50 5.96
C GLY A 215 -7.16 2.30 6.33
N LYS A 216 -7.82 3.35 6.85
CA LYS A 216 -9.19 3.32 7.37
C LYS A 216 -10.25 2.83 6.36
N ASP A 217 -9.89 2.79 5.07
CA ASP A 217 -10.70 2.36 3.92
C ASP A 217 -10.35 0.96 3.38
N GLY A 218 -9.44 0.21 4.02
CA GLY A 218 -9.04 -1.11 3.55
C GLY A 218 -7.80 -1.14 2.65
N LYS A 219 -7.20 0.01 2.32
CA LYS A 219 -6.11 0.13 1.31
C LYS A 219 -4.70 0.24 1.90
N ALA A 220 -3.67 -0.27 1.24
CA ALA A 220 -2.35 -0.33 1.85
C ALA A 220 -1.61 1.01 2.11
N VAL A 221 -1.16 1.21 3.36
CA VAL A 221 -0.36 2.36 3.82
C VAL A 221 1.12 2.02 3.97
N THR A 222 1.90 2.08 2.91
CA THR A 222 3.36 1.86 2.98
C THR A 222 4.11 3.17 3.29
N TYR A 223 5.36 3.07 3.71
CA TYR A 223 6.26 4.21 3.81
C TYR A 223 7.70 3.82 3.45
N LYS A 224 8.47 4.79 2.95
CA LYS A 224 9.89 4.66 2.68
C LYS A 224 10.65 5.72 3.48
N GLN A 225 11.74 5.32 4.12
CA GLN A 225 12.65 6.28 4.75
C GLN A 225 13.58 6.89 3.70
N ASN A 226 13.67 8.22 3.72
CA ASN A 226 14.57 9.01 2.90
C ASN A 226 15.96 9.09 3.54
N LYS A 227 16.95 9.54 2.77
CA LYS A 227 18.35 9.67 3.26
C LYS A 227 18.49 10.65 4.42
N ASP A 228 17.58 11.62 4.52
CA ASP A 228 17.51 12.60 5.60
C ASP A 228 16.73 12.10 6.83
N GLY A 229 16.27 10.86 6.81
CA GLY A 229 15.48 10.25 7.88
C GLY A 229 13.97 10.52 7.80
N SER A 230 13.51 11.41 6.92
CA SER A 230 12.08 11.67 6.71
C SER A 230 11.36 10.47 6.08
N LEU A 231 10.04 10.37 6.27
CA LEU A 231 9.24 9.30 5.69
C LEU A 231 8.41 9.81 4.51
N THR A 232 8.50 9.09 3.38
CA THR A 232 7.56 9.22 2.26
C THR A 232 6.48 8.18 2.39
N TRP A 233 5.26 8.60 2.66
CA TRP A 233 4.09 7.74 2.85
C TRP A 233 3.36 7.45 1.54
N SER A 234 2.71 6.30 1.48
CA SER A 234 1.82 5.95 0.36
C SER A 234 0.60 6.88 0.34
N LYS A 235 -0.03 6.99 -0.83
CA LYS A 235 -1.22 7.83 -1.04
C LYS A 235 -2.39 7.49 -0.12
N ASN A 236 -2.44 6.28 0.43
CA ASN A 236 -3.52 5.82 1.29
C ASN A 236 -3.28 6.19 2.76
N ALA A 237 -2.11 6.73 3.12
CA ALA A 237 -1.82 7.13 4.49
C ALA A 237 -2.72 8.30 4.91
N THR A 238 -3.47 8.11 6.01
CA THR A 238 -4.25 9.19 6.60
C THR A 238 -3.32 10.25 7.18
N GLU A 239 -3.81 11.49 7.32
CA GLU A 239 -3.05 12.56 7.98
C GLU A 239 -2.67 12.18 9.43
N ASP A 240 -3.56 11.50 10.15
CA ASP A 240 -3.26 10.96 11.48
C ASP A 240 -2.10 9.96 11.45
N THR A 241 -2.12 9.02 10.51
CA THR A 241 -1.05 8.01 10.36
C THR A 241 0.28 8.69 10.05
N LYS A 242 0.29 9.66 9.14
CA LYS A 242 1.50 10.43 8.82
C LYS A 242 2.00 11.19 10.04
N ARG A 243 1.12 11.88 10.75
CA ARG A 243 1.45 12.70 11.93
C ARG A 243 2.07 11.85 13.04
N ILE A 244 1.42 10.74 13.40
CA ILE A 244 1.93 9.82 14.43
C ILE A 244 3.23 9.17 13.96
N GLY A 245 3.24 8.55 12.78
CA GLY A 245 4.38 7.79 12.28
C GLY A 245 5.63 8.65 12.06
N ASN A 246 5.47 9.90 11.58
CA ASN A 246 6.60 10.83 11.46
C ASN A 246 7.21 11.17 12.81
N GLN A 247 6.40 11.37 13.85
CA GLN A 247 6.90 11.68 15.19
C GLN A 247 7.58 10.47 15.84
N MET A 248 7.04 9.27 15.65
CA MET A 248 7.71 8.03 16.07
C MET A 248 9.07 7.86 15.38
N ALA A 249 9.12 8.09 14.06
CA ALA A 249 10.30 7.86 13.24
C ALA A 249 11.45 8.86 13.46
N ARG A 250 11.26 9.89 14.30
CA ARG A 250 12.34 10.81 14.71
C ARG A 250 13.50 10.12 15.45
N THR A 251 13.27 8.91 15.92
CA THR A 251 14.23 8.14 16.73
C THR A 251 14.38 6.72 16.21
N GLU A 252 15.49 6.07 16.52
CA GLU A 252 15.70 4.66 16.17
C GLU A 252 14.70 3.75 16.88
N THR A 253 14.40 4.04 18.15
CA THR A 253 13.44 3.23 18.93
C THR A 253 12.04 3.34 18.34
N GLY A 254 11.56 4.54 18.03
CA GLY A 254 10.23 4.74 17.46
C GLY A 254 10.12 4.26 16.02
N LEU A 255 11.16 4.42 15.19
CA LEU A 255 11.21 3.83 13.84
C LEU A 255 11.23 2.30 13.92
N GLY A 256 12.00 1.72 14.83
CA GLY A 256 12.01 0.28 15.09
C GLY A 256 10.62 -0.25 15.47
N ARG A 257 9.88 0.49 16.30
CA ARG A 257 8.50 0.16 16.65
C ARG A 257 7.56 0.29 15.45
N LEU A 258 7.68 1.35 14.65
CA LEU A 258 6.91 1.55 13.42
C LEU A 258 7.15 0.42 12.40
N ASN A 259 8.37 -0.10 12.30
CA ASN A 259 8.69 -1.26 11.48
C ASN A 259 8.02 -2.54 12.02
N LYS A 260 8.07 -2.78 13.35
CA LYS A 260 7.36 -3.92 13.95
C LYS A 260 5.85 -3.89 13.69
N MET A 261 5.24 -2.70 13.74
CA MET A 261 3.82 -2.52 13.42
C MET A 261 3.50 -2.81 11.94
N ARG A 262 4.43 -2.51 11.03
CA ARG A 262 4.31 -2.93 9.62
C ARG A 262 4.40 -4.45 9.47
N ASP A 263 5.24 -5.10 10.27
CA ASP A 263 5.62 -6.51 10.08
C ASP A 263 4.70 -7.51 10.81
N VAL A 264 3.72 -7.06 11.60
CA VAL A 264 2.74 -7.95 12.25
C VAL A 264 1.79 -8.58 11.23
N LYS A 265 1.25 -9.76 11.57
CA LYS A 265 0.34 -10.56 10.71
C LYS A 265 -1.07 -9.96 10.53
N TYR A 266 -1.37 -8.90 11.26
CA TYR A 266 -2.65 -8.19 11.29
C TYR A 266 -2.37 -6.68 11.12
N GLY A 267 -3.39 -5.89 10.74
CA GLY A 267 -3.19 -4.48 10.47
C GLY A 267 -3.00 -3.68 11.76
N VAL A 268 -2.37 -2.52 11.68
CA VAL A 268 -2.36 -1.55 12.78
C VAL A 268 -2.93 -0.24 12.23
N GLU A 269 -4.11 0.15 12.71
CA GLU A 269 -4.75 1.42 12.37
C GLU A 269 -4.31 2.49 13.37
N LEU A 270 -3.76 3.61 12.87
CA LEU A 270 -3.36 4.75 13.69
C LEU A 270 -4.38 5.89 13.54
N THR A 271 -4.98 6.31 14.65
CA THR A 271 -6.01 7.35 14.67
C THR A 271 -5.79 8.36 15.79
N ILE A 272 -6.19 9.61 15.54
CA ILE A 272 -6.20 10.66 16.56
C ILE A 272 -7.65 11.00 16.91
N ASN A 273 -7.98 10.92 18.19
CA ASN A 273 -9.27 11.34 18.73
C ASN A 273 -9.17 12.78 19.26
N LYS A 274 -10.03 13.65 18.73
CA LYS A 274 -10.07 15.09 19.05
C LYS A 274 -11.17 15.45 20.05
N THR A 275 -11.77 14.46 20.70
CA THR A 275 -12.79 14.65 21.74
C THR A 275 -12.18 14.32 23.10
N VAL A 276 -12.47 15.16 24.09
CA VAL A 276 -12.07 14.90 25.49
C VAL A 276 -12.86 13.72 26.02
N THR A 277 -12.17 12.75 26.61
CA THR A 277 -12.77 11.58 27.23
C THR A 277 -12.67 11.64 28.75
N ASP A 278 -13.67 11.13 29.46
CA ASP A 278 -13.75 11.19 30.94
C ASP A 278 -12.75 10.28 31.68
N ASN A 279 -12.03 9.40 30.96
CA ASN A 279 -11.24 8.32 31.54
C ASN A 279 -9.75 8.67 31.76
N GLU A 280 -9.32 9.90 31.49
CA GLU A 280 -7.91 10.36 31.56
C GLU A 280 -6.90 9.57 30.69
N ASN A 281 -7.38 8.67 29.82
CA ASN A 281 -6.52 7.90 28.91
C ASN A 281 -5.95 8.79 27.80
N TRP A 282 -4.64 8.72 27.58
CA TRP A 282 -3.95 9.48 26.54
C TRP A 282 -3.75 8.67 25.25
N GLY A 283 -3.79 7.35 25.35
CA GLY A 283 -3.80 6.40 24.23
C GLY A 283 -4.59 5.15 24.60
N GLU A 284 -5.06 4.43 23.59
CA GLU A 284 -5.62 3.09 23.75
C GLU A 284 -5.39 2.24 22.50
N THR A 285 -5.01 0.99 22.72
CA THR A 285 -4.98 -0.05 21.68
C THR A 285 -6.12 -1.03 21.89
N THR A 286 -7.01 -1.13 20.90
CA THR A 286 -8.16 -2.04 20.93
C THR A 286 -8.14 -3.06 19.80
N TYR A 287 -8.83 -4.18 20.04
CA TYR A 287 -8.98 -5.28 19.09
C TYR A 287 -10.46 -5.51 18.76
N PRO A 288 -10.95 -5.07 17.59
CA PRO A 288 -12.36 -5.17 17.24
C PRO A 288 -12.88 -6.63 17.22
N LYS A 289 -13.77 -6.97 18.16
CA LYS A 289 -14.29 -8.35 18.35
C LYS A 289 -14.99 -8.94 17.11
N LYS A 290 -15.63 -8.11 16.29
CA LYS A 290 -16.37 -8.56 15.08
C LYS A 290 -15.45 -8.87 13.88
N LEU A 291 -14.14 -8.66 14.01
CA LEU A 291 -13.17 -8.78 12.93
C LEU A 291 -11.98 -9.62 13.41
N GLN A 292 -12.23 -10.90 13.72
CA GLN A 292 -11.21 -11.85 14.16
C GLN A 292 -11.17 -13.06 13.20
N VAL A 293 -9.98 -13.65 13.02
CA VAL A 293 -9.73 -14.76 12.11
C VAL A 293 -8.97 -15.85 12.85
N LEU A 294 -9.35 -17.12 12.66
CA LEU A 294 -8.61 -18.26 13.20
C LEU A 294 -7.33 -18.49 12.37
N ASP A 295 -6.15 -18.36 12.99
CA ASP A 295 -4.89 -18.85 12.42
C ASP A 295 -4.93 -20.39 12.46
N ARG A 296 -5.22 -21.00 11.29
CA ARG A 296 -5.35 -22.47 11.17
C ARG A 296 -4.07 -23.24 11.46
N LYS A 297 -2.90 -22.59 11.57
CA LYS A 297 -1.63 -23.24 11.94
C LYS A 297 -1.41 -23.26 13.45
N THR A 298 -1.83 -22.22 14.17
CA THR A 298 -1.63 -22.12 15.63
C THR A 298 -2.88 -22.44 16.43
N GLY A 299 -4.05 -22.43 15.80
CA GLY A 299 -5.35 -22.50 16.47
C GLY A 299 -5.72 -21.21 17.22
N GLU A 300 -4.89 -20.17 17.12
CA GLU A 300 -5.12 -18.89 17.81
C GLU A 300 -6.08 -18.01 16.99
N VAL A 301 -6.97 -17.31 17.69
CA VAL A 301 -7.82 -16.28 17.08
C VAL A 301 -7.00 -14.99 17.04
N VAL A 302 -6.74 -14.48 15.83
CA VAL A 302 -5.99 -13.24 15.58
C VAL A 302 -6.95 -12.14 15.12
N PRO A 303 -6.70 -10.86 15.42
CA PRO A 303 -7.57 -9.78 15.01
C PRO A 303 -7.30 -9.48 13.53
N LEU A 304 -8.25 -8.84 12.85
CA LEU A 304 -8.02 -8.32 11.50
C LEU A 304 -7.07 -7.12 11.54
N TYR A 305 -7.24 -6.26 12.55
CA TYR A 305 -6.34 -5.16 12.87
C TYR A 305 -6.40 -4.81 14.37
N ALA A 306 -5.33 -4.18 14.86
CA ALA A 306 -5.31 -3.44 16.12
C ALA A 306 -5.63 -1.97 15.82
N LYS A 307 -6.56 -1.37 16.56
CA LYS A 307 -6.86 0.05 16.46
C LYS A 307 -6.14 0.79 17.58
N MET A 308 -5.17 1.61 17.21
CA MET A 308 -4.49 2.52 18.12
C MET A 308 -5.13 3.90 18.00
N GLU A 309 -5.65 4.39 19.10
CA GLU A 309 -6.28 5.70 19.19
C GLU A 309 -5.52 6.56 20.20
N ILE A 310 -5.07 7.74 19.75
CA ILE A 310 -4.39 8.72 20.61
C ILE A 310 -5.37 9.86 20.90
N PHE A 311 -5.63 10.13 22.18
CA PHE A 311 -6.64 11.11 22.61
C PHE A 311 -6.04 12.51 22.74
N GLU A 312 -5.75 13.15 21.60
CA GLU A 312 -5.13 14.49 21.54
C GLU A 312 -5.83 15.53 22.41
N ALA A 313 -7.17 15.58 22.40
CA ALA A 313 -7.91 16.55 23.19
C ALA A 313 -7.81 16.26 24.70
N THR A 314 -7.78 14.99 25.10
CA THR A 314 -7.56 14.59 26.49
C THR A 314 -6.14 14.94 26.93
N ILE A 315 -5.13 14.67 26.10
CA ILE A 315 -3.73 15.06 26.35
C ILE A 315 -3.65 16.57 26.55
N ALA A 316 -4.18 17.36 25.61
CA ALA A 316 -4.13 18.82 25.68
C ALA A 316 -4.77 19.35 26.98
N LYS A 317 -5.93 18.81 27.37
CA LYS A 317 -6.59 19.15 28.63
C LYS A 317 -5.72 18.79 29.84
N SER A 318 -5.19 17.57 29.90
CA SER A 318 -4.33 17.14 31.01
C SER A 318 -3.05 17.98 31.13
N MET A 319 -2.48 18.45 30.03
CA MET A 319 -1.31 19.34 30.05
C MET A 319 -1.65 20.73 30.61
N GLU A 320 -2.82 21.29 30.26
CA GLU A 320 -3.29 22.56 30.84
C GLU A 320 -3.59 22.42 32.34
N ASP A 321 -4.24 21.32 32.74
CA ASP A 321 -4.52 21.01 34.15
C ASP A 321 -3.22 20.88 34.96
N LEU A 322 -2.20 20.21 34.40
CA LEU A 322 -0.87 20.08 35.01
C LEU A 322 -0.13 21.41 35.11
N LYS A 323 -0.28 22.28 34.12
CA LYS A 323 0.31 23.62 34.14
C LYS A 323 -0.32 24.52 35.19
N ALA A 324 -1.61 24.31 35.49
CA ALA A 324 -2.33 25.03 36.54
C ALA A 324 -2.13 24.43 37.95
N ALA A 325 -1.59 23.21 38.05
CA ALA A 325 -1.41 22.52 39.31
C ALA A 325 -0.23 23.10 40.14
N PRO A 326 -0.28 23.01 41.48
CA PRO A 326 0.86 23.37 42.33
C PRO A 326 2.14 22.60 41.95
N GLU A 327 3.28 23.27 42.05
CA GLU A 327 4.60 22.68 41.74
C GLU A 327 4.84 21.40 42.56
N GLY A 328 5.12 20.28 41.88
CA GLY A 328 5.29 18.96 42.48
C GLY A 328 4.04 18.07 42.50
N SER A 329 2.90 18.53 41.95
CA SER A 329 1.70 17.71 41.78
C SER A 329 1.97 16.54 40.82
N LYS A 330 1.61 15.32 41.23
CA LYS A 330 1.71 14.10 40.40
C LYS A 330 0.33 13.74 39.85
N PHE A 331 0.21 13.59 38.53
CA PHE A 331 -0.98 13.03 37.87
C PHE A 331 -0.77 11.54 37.56
N GLY A 332 -1.79 10.72 37.85
CA GLY A 332 -1.78 9.27 37.66
C GLY A 332 -1.27 8.49 38.88
N GLY A 333 -1.74 7.24 39.01
CA GLY A 333 -1.32 6.28 40.05
C GLY A 333 0.13 5.80 39.87
N GLU A 334 0.37 4.48 39.94
CA GLU A 334 1.72 3.85 39.89
C GLU A 334 2.63 4.27 38.70
N ASN A 335 2.12 5.01 37.70
CA ASN A 335 2.81 5.47 36.49
C ASN A 335 3.23 6.96 36.47
N ALA A 336 3.20 7.67 37.61
CA ALA A 336 3.45 9.11 37.69
C ALA A 336 4.76 9.61 37.03
N ASP A 337 5.82 8.78 37.00
CA ASP A 337 7.12 9.17 36.42
C ASP A 337 7.06 9.30 34.88
N ASN A 338 6.22 8.50 34.22
CA ASN A 338 6.01 8.61 32.77
C ASN A 338 5.16 9.83 32.41
N THR A 339 4.12 10.12 33.19
CA THR A 339 3.30 11.32 33.02
C THR A 339 4.16 12.59 33.12
N ASN A 340 5.09 12.63 34.08
CA ASN A 340 6.02 13.75 34.25
C ASN A 340 6.98 13.89 33.06
N ASN A 341 7.54 12.78 32.57
CA ASN A 341 8.42 12.81 31.41
C ASN A 341 7.72 13.33 30.15
N LEU A 342 6.45 12.95 29.95
CA LEU A 342 5.64 13.41 28.83
C LEU A 342 5.23 14.89 28.99
N PHE A 343 5.00 15.37 30.21
CA PHE A 343 4.74 16.79 30.48
C PHE A 343 5.97 17.66 30.19
N GLU A 344 7.17 17.22 30.61
CA GLU A 344 8.41 17.92 30.25
C GLU A 344 8.67 17.90 28.74
N LEU A 345 8.40 16.78 28.08
CA LEU A 345 8.48 16.67 26.63
C LEU A 345 7.50 17.63 25.94
N TRP A 346 6.27 17.73 26.44
CA TRP A 346 5.28 18.67 25.92
C TRP A 346 5.75 20.13 26.04
N LYS A 347 6.26 20.53 27.22
CA LYS A 347 6.75 21.89 27.46
C LYS A 347 7.90 22.29 26.53
N THR A 348 8.74 21.34 26.15
CA THR A 348 9.94 21.57 25.35
C THR A 348 9.70 21.39 23.84
N GLU A 349 8.89 20.41 23.45
CA GLU A 349 8.77 19.94 22.07
C GLU A 349 7.35 20.02 21.49
N GLY A 350 6.36 20.41 22.31
CA GLY A 350 4.96 20.50 21.91
C GLY A 350 4.23 19.15 21.79
N ILE A 351 2.95 19.24 21.45
CA ILE A 351 2.00 18.11 21.51
C ILE A 351 2.32 16.99 20.51
N ASP A 352 2.84 17.32 19.33
CA ASP A 352 3.17 16.31 18.31
C ASP A 352 4.21 15.30 18.79
N THR A 353 5.18 15.78 19.57
CA THR A 353 6.23 14.93 20.11
C THR A 353 5.69 13.99 21.19
N VAL A 354 4.72 14.46 21.98
CA VAL A 354 3.96 13.64 22.94
C VAL A 354 3.14 12.58 22.20
N ILE A 355 2.48 12.95 21.10
CA ILE A 355 1.75 12.02 20.22
C ILE A 355 2.67 10.92 19.70
N GLY A 356 3.90 11.27 19.29
CA GLY A 356 4.92 10.29 18.88
C GLY A 356 5.27 9.30 20.01
N ALA A 357 5.51 9.81 21.22
CA ALA A 357 5.86 9.00 22.38
C ALA A 357 4.72 8.04 22.80
N ILE A 358 3.48 8.51 22.76
CA ILE A 358 2.29 7.66 22.99
C ILE A 358 2.13 6.66 21.85
N GLY A 359 2.40 7.06 20.60
CA GLY A 359 2.41 6.13 19.47
C GLY A 359 3.41 4.99 19.63
N VAL A 360 4.58 5.23 20.23
CA VAL A 360 5.55 4.18 20.59
C VAL A 360 4.97 3.26 21.67
N HIS A 361 4.34 3.82 22.70
CA HIS A 361 3.72 3.07 23.79
C HIS A 361 2.61 2.14 23.27
N GLU A 362 1.60 2.71 22.63
CA GLU A 362 0.46 1.98 22.08
C GLU A 362 0.88 1.02 20.98
N GLY A 363 1.91 1.37 20.20
CA GLY A 363 2.47 0.49 19.18
C GLY A 363 3.04 -0.79 19.77
N ASN A 364 3.49 -0.75 21.02
CA ASN A 364 3.93 -1.93 21.74
C ASN A 364 2.75 -2.84 22.07
N HIS A 365 1.68 -2.28 22.63
CA HIS A 365 0.41 -3.01 22.85
C HIS A 365 -0.17 -3.59 21.58
N GLY A 366 -0.10 -2.86 20.47
CA GLY A 366 -0.57 -3.29 19.15
C GLY A 366 0.27 -4.39 18.51
N THR A 367 1.42 -4.76 19.05
CA THR A 367 2.33 -5.74 18.46
C THR A 367 2.81 -6.84 19.43
N ASP A 368 2.56 -6.70 20.73
CA ASP A 368 2.98 -7.66 21.75
C ASP A 368 2.02 -8.86 21.85
N ARG A 369 2.60 -10.06 21.94
CA ARG A 369 1.85 -11.32 21.92
C ARG A 369 0.99 -11.52 23.17
N GLU A 370 1.40 -11.03 24.34
CA GLU A 370 0.59 -11.15 25.55
C GLU A 370 -0.62 -10.21 25.50
N SER A 371 -0.44 -8.98 24.99
CA SER A 371 -1.55 -8.07 24.71
C SER A 371 -2.55 -8.67 23.72
N LEU A 372 -2.06 -9.46 22.75
CA LEU A 372 -2.93 -10.20 21.82
C LEU A 372 -3.72 -11.33 22.49
N LYS A 373 -3.13 -12.08 23.42
CA LYS A 373 -3.83 -13.19 24.11
C LYS A 373 -5.03 -12.71 24.94
N LEU A 374 -5.04 -11.44 25.34
CA LEU A 374 -6.10 -10.83 26.14
C LEU A 374 -7.27 -10.28 25.30
N MET A 375 -7.29 -10.55 23.98
CA MET A 375 -8.40 -10.24 23.08
C MET A 375 -9.76 -10.76 23.59
N GLY A 376 -10.51 -9.92 24.30
CA GLY A 376 -11.81 -10.31 24.83
C GLY A 376 -12.23 -9.53 26.08
N GLU A 377 -11.26 -9.11 26.88
CA GLU A 377 -11.43 -8.23 28.05
C GLU A 377 -10.92 -6.85 27.67
N ASN A 378 -11.58 -5.76 28.13
CA ASN A 378 -11.03 -4.42 27.96
C ASN A 378 -9.61 -4.43 28.57
N LEU A 379 -8.58 -4.23 27.73
CA LEU A 379 -7.19 -4.11 28.20
C LEU A 379 -7.04 -3.02 29.27
N ILE A 380 -7.97 -2.06 29.29
CA ILE A 380 -8.14 -1.01 30.30
C ILE A 380 -8.27 -1.55 31.76
N LYS A 381 -8.53 -2.85 32.01
CA LYS A 381 -8.79 -3.35 33.37
C LYS A 381 -7.81 -4.35 33.99
N LYS A 382 -6.63 -4.59 33.42
CA LYS A 382 -5.59 -5.37 34.13
C LYS A 382 -4.25 -4.66 34.15
N THR A 383 -4.05 -3.91 35.22
CA THR A 383 -2.74 -3.60 35.83
C THR A 383 -2.08 -4.89 36.32
N THR A 384 -1.71 -5.79 35.41
CA THR A 384 -0.57 -6.66 35.71
C THR A 384 0.65 -5.84 35.34
N ASN A 385 1.44 -5.44 36.34
CA ASN A 385 2.65 -4.61 36.20
C ASN A 385 3.50 -5.01 34.97
N ASP A 386 3.53 -6.29 34.59
CA ASP A 386 4.28 -6.79 33.44
C ASP A 386 3.84 -6.29 32.05
N LEU A 387 2.56 -5.98 31.81
CA LEU A 387 2.07 -5.55 30.48
C LEU A 387 2.48 -4.12 30.13
N GLU A 388 2.61 -3.25 31.13
CA GLU A 388 2.96 -1.84 30.93
C GLU A 388 4.47 -1.58 31.04
N VAL A 389 5.25 -2.49 31.66
CA VAL A 389 6.72 -2.31 31.80
C VAL A 389 7.41 -2.12 30.45
N ARG A 390 7.11 -2.95 29.46
CA ARG A 390 7.76 -2.89 28.14
C ARG A 390 7.35 -1.65 27.33
N PRO A 391 6.06 -1.33 27.15
CA PRO A 391 5.63 -0.06 26.57
C PRO A 391 6.31 1.14 27.25
N ASN A 392 6.29 1.19 28.59
CA ASN A 392 6.88 2.28 29.37
C ASN A 392 8.39 2.43 29.14
N ALA A 393 9.13 1.32 29.10
CA ALA A 393 10.58 1.35 28.88
C ALA A 393 10.95 1.83 27.46
N GLU A 394 10.22 1.41 26.42
CA GLU A 394 10.47 1.89 25.06
C GLU A 394 10.09 3.36 24.89
N THR A 395 9.00 3.81 25.51
CA THR A 395 8.62 5.23 25.52
C THR A 395 9.67 6.08 26.22
N ALA A 396 10.17 5.66 27.37
CA ALA A 396 11.25 6.37 28.06
C ALA A 396 12.51 6.48 27.19
N LYS A 397 12.90 5.38 26.53
CA LYS A 397 14.05 5.37 25.61
C LYS A 397 13.84 6.30 24.40
N HIS A 398 12.65 6.31 23.82
CA HIS A 398 12.28 7.23 22.74
C HIS A 398 12.41 8.69 23.18
N ILE A 399 11.91 9.03 24.38
CA ILE A 399 12.00 10.38 24.95
C ILE A 399 13.47 10.78 25.18
N GLU A 400 14.32 9.88 25.68
CA GLU A 400 15.75 10.15 25.83
C GLU A 400 16.46 10.37 24.49
N GLU A 401 16.11 9.60 23.46
CA GLU A 401 16.64 9.76 22.10
C GLU A 401 16.28 11.15 21.53
N ILE A 402 15.03 11.61 21.72
CA ILE A 402 14.62 12.97 21.34
C ILE A 402 15.46 14.03 22.06
N LYS A 403 15.60 13.92 23.40
CA LYS A 403 16.40 14.86 24.20
C LYS A 403 17.86 14.92 23.73
N LYS A 404 18.44 13.80 23.30
CA LYS A 404 19.82 13.74 22.75
C LYS A 404 19.93 14.42 21.39
N ILE A 405 18.94 14.23 20.51
CA ILE A 405 18.91 14.87 19.18
C ILE A 405 18.91 16.39 19.34
N ASN A 406 18.11 16.93 20.27
CA ASN A 406 18.00 18.37 20.45
C ASN A 406 19.27 18.98 21.05
N LYS A 407 19.89 18.34 22.04
CA LYS A 407 21.20 18.78 22.57
C LYS A 407 22.28 18.85 21.48
N LYS A 408 22.26 17.92 20.53
CA LYS A 408 23.21 17.92 19.41
C LYS A 408 22.97 19.08 18.44
N ASN A 409 21.73 19.53 18.29
CA ASN A 409 21.37 20.67 17.45
C ASN A 409 21.59 22.03 18.14
N GLU A 410 21.70 22.04 19.48
CA GLU A 410 22.00 23.25 20.28
C GLU A 410 23.50 23.52 20.47
N THR A 411 24.37 22.58 20.07
CA THR A 411 25.84 22.78 20.16
C THR A 411 26.33 23.37 18.82
N PRO A 412 26.92 24.59 18.81
CA PRO A 412 27.31 25.29 17.58
C PRO A 412 28.29 24.55 16.68
#